data_AF-A0A444XW97-F1
#
_entry.id   AF-A0A444XW97-F1
#
_cell.length_a   1.000
_cell.length_b   1.000
_cell.length_c   1.000
_cell.angle_alpha   90.00
_cell.angle_beta   90.00
_cell.angle_gamma   90.00
#
_symmetry.space_group_name_H-M   'P 1'
#
loop_
_entity.id
_entity.type
_entity.pdbx_description
1 polymer ?
#
loop_
_entity_poly.entity_id
_entity_poly.type
_entity_poly.pdbx_seq_one_letter_code
_entity_poly.pdbx_strand_id
1 'polypeptide(L)'
;MTTVLYFYWHVQRKWFHLIPAISIFRSRVRWDEANIVEIESTKPVRQKITEPKTPGSFEECVDGEHCETNAVSAFDDAASGSRKGTKESDGWTSSEDEAEAMEQDDDDKNLSFKEQRKAHYDEFLKVKELRQKASLVEDESDEDNNAELTKGKGSSDKSADRNREQKLSVLGAIGPRRRISMKSAQSRSDEAGSMAAEICSQIASIFSKPTHPYPPPLDVLVNELTAVASRKARVFLYGVGREGLMLKALCMRLAHLGLQAHLVFDMTTPPIATGDLLVASAGPGGFSTVEAICSVARSNGGRVLLLTAQPERGSCVRHANAVAYVAAQTMADDEEGEGNELLPMGSLYEGALFVVFEMVVYKLREALDQTPEAVRSRHTNLE
;
A
#
# COMPACT_ATOMS: atom_id res chain seq x y z
N MET A 1 -13.52 63.75 -24.85
CA MET A 1 -12.91 62.70 -24.00
C MET A 1 -11.82 61.96 -24.77
N THR A 2 -10.75 62.65 -25.18
CA THR A 2 -9.63 62.06 -25.92
C THR A 2 -8.26 62.57 -25.46
N THR A 3 -8.23 63.48 -24.49
CA THR A 3 -6.98 64.10 -24.00
C THR A 3 -6.52 63.55 -22.64
N VAL A 4 -7.30 62.70 -21.99
CA VAL A 4 -6.94 62.10 -20.67
C VAL A 4 -6.26 60.73 -20.81
N LEU A 5 -6.36 60.07 -21.97
CA LEU A 5 -5.78 58.74 -22.22
C LEU A 5 -4.31 58.76 -22.67
N TYR A 6 -3.78 59.89 -23.13
CA TYR A 6 -2.36 59.99 -23.54
C TYR A 6 -1.39 60.24 -22.37
N PHE A 7 -1.87 60.74 -21.24
CA PHE A 7 -1.01 61.05 -20.09
C PHE A 7 -0.75 59.83 -19.19
N TYR A 8 -1.66 58.84 -19.18
CA TYR A 8 -1.48 57.63 -18.38
C TYR A 8 -0.59 56.57 -19.06
N TRP A 9 -0.47 56.61 -20.39
CA TRP A 9 0.39 55.69 -21.14
C TRP A 9 1.87 56.09 -21.11
N HIS A 10 2.18 57.36 -20.82
CA HIS A 10 3.57 57.86 -20.88
C HIS A 10 4.34 57.77 -19.54
N VAL A 11 3.66 57.51 -18.42
CA VAL A 11 4.27 57.47 -17.07
C VAL A 11 4.67 56.05 -16.62
N GLN A 12 4.15 55.00 -17.24
CA GLN A 12 4.53 53.60 -16.90
C GLN A 12 5.72 53.05 -17.70
N ARG A 13 6.27 53.81 -18.66
CA ARG A 13 7.43 53.38 -19.48
C ARG A 13 8.80 53.89 -19.01
N LYS A 14 8.85 54.63 -17.89
CA LYS A 14 10.10 55.19 -17.30
C LYS A 14 10.59 54.49 -16.03
N TRP A 15 10.02 53.33 -15.67
CA TRP A 15 10.49 52.48 -14.56
C TRP A 15 11.18 51.19 -15.03
N PHE A 16 11.56 51.11 -16.31
CA PHE A 16 12.23 49.96 -16.91
C PHE A 16 13.62 50.30 -17.47
N HIS A 17 14.39 51.14 -16.77
CA HIS A 17 15.83 51.27 -17.00
C HIS A 17 16.51 51.73 -15.72
N LEU A 18 16.65 50.81 -14.75
CA LEU A 18 17.77 50.74 -13.80
C LEU A 18 17.54 49.50 -12.88
N ILE A 19 17.80 48.30 -13.40
CA ILE A 19 18.12 47.16 -12.54
C ILE A 19 19.45 46.64 -13.08
N PRO A 20 20.57 46.77 -12.33
CA PRO A 20 21.82 46.17 -12.74
C PRO A 20 21.63 44.65 -12.80
N ALA A 21 22.21 44.02 -13.82
CA ALA A 21 22.21 42.58 -13.98
C ALA A 21 22.64 41.91 -12.66
N ILE A 22 21.71 41.20 -12.01
CA ILE A 22 22.04 40.33 -10.89
C ILE A 22 22.79 39.16 -11.50
N SER A 23 24.11 39.24 -11.42
CA SER A 23 25.01 38.11 -11.65
C SER A 23 24.58 37.00 -10.69
N ILE A 24 24.08 35.90 -11.24
CA ILE A 24 23.83 34.67 -10.50
C ILE A 24 25.20 34.16 -10.07
N PHE A 25 25.65 34.53 -8.86
CA PHE A 25 26.72 33.82 -8.19
C PHE A 25 26.18 32.42 -7.88
N ARG A 26 26.56 31.44 -8.71
CA ARG A 26 26.60 30.04 -8.27
C ARG A 26 27.63 29.98 -7.14
N SER A 27 27.18 30.13 -5.89
CA SER A 27 27.98 29.76 -4.73
C SER A 27 28.15 28.24 -4.78
N ARG A 28 29.31 27.81 -5.29
CA ARG A 28 29.72 26.42 -5.21
C ARG A 28 30.07 26.18 -3.75
N VAL A 29 29.24 25.43 -3.04
CA VAL A 29 29.57 24.96 -1.67
C VAL A 29 30.84 24.14 -1.80
N ARG A 30 31.93 24.65 -1.24
CA ARG A 30 33.21 23.95 -1.15
C ARG A 30 33.39 23.57 0.31
N TRP A 31 33.34 22.27 0.56
CA TRP A 31 33.59 21.73 1.89
C TRP A 31 35.05 21.98 2.25
N ASP A 32 35.27 22.60 3.40
CA ASP A 32 36.61 22.78 3.94
C ASP A 32 36.96 21.49 4.70
N GLU A 33 37.66 20.58 4.02
CA GLU A 33 38.03 19.28 4.57
C GLU A 33 38.88 19.41 5.83
N ALA A 34 39.66 20.50 5.98
CA ALA A 34 40.44 20.74 7.19
C ALA A 34 39.54 21.04 8.40
N ASN A 35 38.46 21.80 8.18
CA ASN A 35 37.47 22.12 9.22
C ASN A 35 36.67 20.87 9.64
N ILE A 36 36.36 19.97 8.69
CA ILE A 36 35.67 18.71 8.99
C ILE A 36 36.53 17.80 9.86
N VAL A 37 37.83 17.70 9.57
CA VAL A 37 38.76 16.89 10.38
C VAL A 37 38.93 17.47 11.79
N GLU A 38 38.96 18.80 11.92
CA GLU A 38 39.01 19.47 13.23
C GLU A 38 37.74 19.20 14.06
N ILE A 39 36.56 19.24 13.43
CA ILE A 39 35.27 18.92 14.08
C ILE A 39 35.17 17.43 14.46
N GLU A 40 35.72 16.51 13.65
CA GLU A 40 35.76 15.09 13.98
C GLU A 40 36.70 14.80 15.15
N SER A 41 37.87 15.46 15.18
CA SER A 41 38.85 15.30 16.25
C SER A 41 38.40 15.86 17.61
N THR A 42 37.47 16.82 17.60
CA THR A 42 36.96 17.50 18.82
C THR A 42 35.55 17.05 19.21
N LYS A 43 35.00 16.04 18.52
CA LYS A 43 33.63 15.57 18.75
C LYS A 43 33.50 14.96 20.16
N PRO A 44 32.62 15.48 21.03
CA PRO A 44 32.42 14.87 22.35
C PRO A 44 31.84 13.47 22.22
N VAL A 45 32.23 12.57 23.14
CA VAL A 45 31.73 11.20 23.20
C VAL A 45 30.22 11.24 23.35
N ARG A 46 29.49 10.77 22.32
CA ARG A 46 28.03 10.64 22.38
C ARG A 46 27.68 9.67 23.51
N GLN A 47 27.14 10.18 24.59
CA GLN A 47 26.49 9.35 25.60
C GLN A 47 25.31 8.65 24.93
N LYS A 48 25.27 7.32 24.99
CA LYS A 48 24.13 6.53 24.53
C LYS A 48 22.95 6.90 25.43
N ILE A 49 21.94 7.55 24.84
CA ILE A 49 20.62 7.60 25.47
C ILE A 49 20.09 6.17 25.38
N THR A 50 20.03 5.48 26.51
CA THR A 50 19.27 4.23 26.60
C THR A 50 17.80 4.61 26.51
N GLU A 51 17.18 4.36 25.36
CA GLU A 51 15.75 4.50 25.21
C GLU A 51 15.05 3.57 26.22
N PRO A 52 14.06 4.06 26.99
CA PRO A 52 13.28 3.18 27.83
C PRO A 52 12.51 2.21 26.93
N LYS A 53 12.61 0.90 27.23
CA LYS A 53 11.86 -0.14 26.53
C LYS A 53 10.37 0.19 26.55
N THR A 54 9.76 0.30 25.38
CA THR A 54 8.32 0.47 25.19
C THR A 54 7.55 -0.65 25.93
N PRO A 55 6.71 -0.34 26.93
CA PRO A 55 5.90 -1.36 27.59
C PRO A 55 4.61 -1.57 26.77
N GLY A 56 4.37 -2.80 26.31
CA GLY A 56 3.15 -3.14 25.59
C GLY A 56 3.18 -4.54 24.96
N SER A 57 3.35 -5.58 25.78
CA SER A 57 2.87 -6.92 25.40
C SER A 57 1.48 -7.11 25.98
N PHE A 58 0.49 -7.18 25.10
CA PHE A 58 -0.86 -7.62 25.39
C PHE A 58 -0.82 -9.15 25.52
N GLU A 59 -0.92 -9.68 26.75
CA GLU A 59 -1.18 -11.10 26.97
C GLU A 59 -2.68 -11.36 26.90
N GLU A 60 -3.04 -12.18 25.92
CA GLU A 60 -4.35 -12.77 25.71
C GLU A 60 -4.49 -13.96 26.66
N CYS A 61 -5.26 -13.81 27.74
CA CYS A 61 -5.60 -14.92 28.63
C CYS A 61 -6.72 -15.75 27.99
N VAL A 62 -6.34 -16.88 27.39
CA VAL A 62 -7.24 -18.00 27.17
C VAL A 62 -7.04 -18.96 28.33
N ASP A 63 -8.06 -19.12 29.18
CA ASP A 63 -8.32 -20.36 29.90
C ASP A 63 -9.80 -20.37 30.33
N GLY A 64 -10.55 -21.34 29.80
CA GLY A 64 -11.86 -21.71 30.29
C GLY A 64 -11.74 -22.92 31.22
N GLU A 65 -12.31 -22.83 32.42
CA GLU A 65 -13.44 -23.66 32.87
C GLU A 65 -13.77 -23.38 34.37
N HIS A 66 -15.03 -23.02 34.58
CA HIS A 66 -15.89 -23.08 35.78
C HIS A 66 -15.36 -22.73 37.20
N CYS A 67 -15.93 -21.63 37.76
CA CYS A 67 -16.70 -21.72 39.02
C CYS A 67 -17.68 -20.55 39.14
N GLU A 68 -18.95 -20.86 39.40
CA GLU A 68 -20.02 -19.91 39.71
C GLU A 68 -19.81 -19.27 41.09
N THR A 69 -20.10 -17.97 41.23
CA THR A 69 -21.02 -17.37 42.22
C THR A 69 -20.69 -15.90 42.50
N ASN A 70 -21.73 -15.06 42.40
CA ASN A 70 -22.00 -13.83 43.15
C ASN A 70 -20.94 -12.71 43.20
N ALA A 71 -21.22 -11.59 42.51
CA ALA A 71 -21.48 -10.30 43.17
C ALA A 71 -21.83 -9.22 42.14
N VAL A 72 -23.11 -8.87 42.09
CA VAL A 72 -23.62 -7.62 41.51
C VAL A 72 -23.53 -6.58 42.63
N SER A 73 -22.74 -5.52 42.47
CA SER A 73 -23.02 -4.16 43.01
C SER A 73 -21.80 -3.25 43.00
N ALA A 74 -22.06 -1.97 42.75
CA ALA A 74 -21.24 -0.79 43.07
C ALA A 74 -20.25 -0.28 42.00
N PHE A 75 -20.82 0.22 40.90
CA PHE A 75 -20.37 1.50 40.33
C PHE A 75 -21.34 2.58 40.83
N ASP A 76 -20.94 3.30 41.87
CA ASP A 76 -21.46 4.63 42.22
C ASP A 76 -20.51 5.20 43.29
N ASP A 77 -19.65 6.14 42.89
CA ASP A 77 -19.15 7.24 43.74
C ASP A 77 -18.08 8.05 42.98
N ALA A 78 -18.55 8.92 42.08
CA ALA A 78 -17.73 9.98 41.50
C ALA A 78 -18.55 11.26 41.36
N ALA A 79 -19.01 11.82 42.49
CA ALA A 79 -19.55 13.17 42.55
C ALA A 79 -19.44 13.76 43.96
N SER A 80 -18.29 14.36 44.30
CA SER A 80 -18.26 15.57 45.14
C SER A 80 -16.88 16.22 45.09
N GLY A 81 -16.84 17.51 44.75
CA GLY A 81 -15.61 18.29 44.64
C GLY A 81 -15.21 18.98 45.94
N SER A 82 -14.06 19.66 45.93
CA SER A 82 -13.91 21.05 46.38
C SER A 82 -12.43 21.48 46.37
N ARG A 83 -12.25 22.79 46.27
CA ARG A 83 -11.04 23.55 45.96
C ARG A 83 -10.10 23.74 47.17
N LYS A 84 -8.82 23.99 46.86
CA LYS A 84 -7.98 25.15 47.28
C LYS A 84 -6.65 24.79 47.97
N GLY A 85 -5.55 25.37 47.49
CA GLY A 85 -4.32 25.57 48.27
C GLY A 85 -3.02 25.61 47.45
N THR A 86 -2.47 26.81 47.24
CA THR A 86 -1.17 27.15 46.62
C THR A 86 0.03 27.04 47.57
N LYS A 87 1.21 26.58 47.06
CA LYS A 87 2.61 27.08 47.24
C LYS A 87 3.61 25.98 46.75
N GLU A 88 4.51 26.27 45.80
CA GLU A 88 5.99 26.52 45.96
C GLU A 88 6.69 25.43 46.82
N SER A 89 7.86 24.84 46.51
CA SER A 89 8.90 24.93 45.47
C SER A 89 9.84 23.70 45.63
N ASP A 90 10.76 23.52 44.67
CA ASP A 90 12.08 22.87 44.78
C ASP A 90 12.26 21.35 44.99
N GLY A 91 13.12 20.78 44.15
CA GLY A 91 14.36 20.22 44.69
C GLY A 91 14.40 18.72 44.95
N TRP A 92 14.82 17.99 43.92
CA TRP A 92 15.65 16.77 43.94
C TRP A 92 16.15 16.32 45.33
N THR A 93 15.79 15.10 45.74
CA THR A 93 16.60 14.29 46.65
C THR A 93 16.72 12.87 46.12
N SER A 94 17.92 12.33 46.34
CA SER A 94 18.47 11.06 45.93
C SER A 94 18.36 10.04 47.07
N SER A 95 18.14 8.77 46.74
CA SER A 95 18.50 7.56 47.51
C SER A 95 18.34 6.38 46.56
N GLU A 96 19.38 5.67 46.09
CA GLU A 96 20.29 4.74 46.78
C GLU A 96 19.57 3.55 47.46
N ASP A 97 20.07 2.34 47.13
CA ASP A 97 19.73 0.97 47.54
C ASP A 97 18.45 0.35 46.92
N GLU A 98 18.45 -0.82 46.26
CA GLU A 98 19.09 -2.10 46.59
C GLU A 98 19.56 -2.86 45.32
N ALA A 99 20.69 -3.55 45.42
CA ALA A 99 21.20 -4.45 44.39
C ALA A 99 20.70 -5.87 44.62
N GLU A 100 19.73 -6.34 43.83
CA GLU A 100 19.44 -7.77 43.69
C GLU A 100 20.16 -8.34 42.46
N ALA A 101 21.02 -9.33 42.71
CA ALA A 101 21.68 -10.12 41.69
C ALA A 101 20.66 -11.04 41.01
N MET A 102 20.26 -10.70 39.78
CA MET A 102 19.52 -11.60 38.90
C MET A 102 20.51 -12.38 38.03
N GLU A 103 20.54 -13.69 38.26
CA GLU A 103 21.29 -14.68 37.50
C GLU A 103 20.71 -14.83 36.08
N GLN A 104 21.54 -14.50 35.08
CA GLN A 104 21.87 -15.33 33.91
C GLN A 104 20.72 -16.05 33.15
N ASP A 105 19.78 -15.32 32.55
CA ASP A 105 18.80 -15.87 31.58
C ASP A 105 18.79 -15.14 30.20
N ASP A 106 19.74 -14.22 29.98
CA ASP A 106 19.78 -13.38 28.76
C ASP A 106 20.58 -13.99 27.59
N ASP A 107 21.40 -15.01 27.82
CA ASP A 107 22.27 -15.58 26.79
C ASP A 107 21.51 -16.49 25.80
N ASP A 108 20.58 -17.31 26.28
CA ASP A 108 19.85 -18.29 25.45
C ASP A 108 18.90 -17.65 24.44
N LYS A 109 18.23 -16.55 24.82
CA LYS A 109 17.37 -15.79 23.90
C LYS A 109 18.19 -15.09 22.80
N ASN A 110 19.40 -14.68 23.13
CA ASN A 110 20.31 -14.01 22.20
C ASN A 110 20.98 -15.01 21.23
N LEU A 111 21.19 -16.25 21.68
CA LEU A 111 21.60 -17.37 20.83
C LEU A 111 20.50 -17.75 19.84
N SER A 112 19.26 -17.91 20.32
CA SER A 112 18.08 -18.20 19.48
C SER A 112 17.88 -17.16 18.37
N PHE A 113 18.01 -15.87 18.69
CA PHE A 113 17.90 -14.81 17.69
C PHE A 113 19.04 -14.84 16.64
N LYS A 114 20.28 -15.13 17.07
CA LYS A 114 21.42 -15.26 16.16
C LYS A 114 21.28 -16.48 15.25
N GLU A 115 20.75 -17.59 15.76
CA GLU A 115 20.50 -18.81 15.00
C GLU A 115 19.41 -18.63 13.95
N GLN A 116 18.29 -17.98 14.30
CA GLN A 116 17.22 -17.67 13.36
C GLN A 116 17.70 -16.74 12.23
N ARG A 117 18.53 -15.74 12.56
CA ARG A 117 19.13 -14.86 11.54
C ARG A 117 20.09 -15.60 10.64
N LYS A 118 20.91 -16.50 11.19
CA LYS A 118 21.83 -17.32 10.41
C LYS A 118 21.09 -18.22 9.43
N ALA A 119 20.03 -18.91 9.88
CA ALA A 119 19.19 -19.75 9.03
C ALA A 119 18.55 -18.95 7.88
N HIS A 120 18.04 -17.75 8.15
CA HIS A 120 17.47 -16.87 7.13
C HIS A 120 18.51 -16.42 6.08
N TYR A 121 19.76 -16.12 6.50
CA TYR A 121 20.82 -15.78 5.54
C TYR A 121 21.30 -16.98 4.72
N ASP A 122 21.33 -18.17 5.31
CA ASP A 122 21.70 -19.40 4.61
C ASP A 122 20.66 -19.76 3.54
N GLU A 123 19.37 -19.59 3.83
CA GLU A 123 18.29 -19.78 2.86
C GLU A 123 18.38 -18.77 1.71
N PHE A 124 18.61 -17.50 2.02
CA PHE A 124 18.78 -16.45 1.01
C PHE A 124 19.97 -16.74 0.07
N LEU A 125 21.11 -17.19 0.61
CA LEU A 125 22.29 -17.56 -0.18
C LEU A 125 22.00 -18.77 -1.08
N LYS A 126 21.29 -19.77 -0.57
CA LYS A 126 20.89 -20.96 -1.33
C LYS A 126 19.96 -20.62 -2.48
N VAL A 127 18.99 -19.73 -2.27
CA VAL A 127 18.10 -19.23 -3.32
C VAL A 127 18.87 -18.43 -4.37
N LYS A 128 19.83 -17.61 -3.96
CA LYS A 128 20.68 -16.84 -4.88
C LYS A 128 21.58 -17.75 -5.73
N GLU A 129 22.16 -18.78 -5.14
CA GLU A 129 22.98 -19.77 -5.83
C GLU A 129 22.16 -20.60 -6.82
N LEU A 130 20.93 -21.01 -6.44
CA LEU A 130 20.01 -21.72 -7.33
C LEU A 130 19.60 -20.86 -8.53
N ARG A 131 19.41 -19.55 -8.33
CA ARG A 131 19.13 -18.61 -9.43
C ARG A 131 20.33 -18.44 -10.37
N GLN A 132 21.55 -18.37 -9.84
CA GLN A 132 22.77 -18.32 -10.67
C GLN A 132 23.05 -19.63 -11.40
N LYS A 133 22.79 -20.78 -10.76
CA LYS A 133 22.92 -22.10 -11.39
C LYS A 133 21.85 -22.31 -12.46
N ALA A 134 20.63 -21.82 -12.24
CA ALA A 134 19.57 -21.84 -13.24
C ALA A 134 19.92 -20.96 -14.46
N SER A 135 20.52 -19.78 -14.25
CA SER A 135 20.96 -18.93 -15.35
C SER A 135 22.14 -19.51 -16.13
N LEU A 136 23.02 -20.30 -15.50
CA LEU A 136 24.15 -20.97 -16.15
C LEU A 136 23.77 -22.16 -17.05
N VAL A 137 22.56 -22.70 -16.89
CA VAL A 137 22.06 -23.82 -17.72
C VAL A 137 21.38 -23.32 -19.00
N GLU A 138 21.08 -22.02 -19.10
CA GLU A 138 20.51 -21.42 -20.32
C GLU A 138 21.57 -20.99 -21.34
N ASP A 139 22.86 -20.93 -20.97
CA ASP A 139 23.94 -20.47 -21.86
C ASP A 139 24.77 -21.61 -22.52
N GLU A 140 24.50 -22.90 -22.23
CA GLU A 140 25.25 -24.05 -22.82
C GLU A 140 24.55 -24.73 -24.01
N SER A 141 23.53 -24.13 -24.64
CA SER A 141 22.82 -24.76 -25.77
C SER A 141 22.83 -24.03 -27.11
N ASP A 142 23.73 -23.05 -27.32
CA ASP A 142 23.79 -22.29 -28.57
C ASP A 142 25.19 -22.30 -29.22
N GLU A 143 25.69 -23.47 -29.63
CA GLU A 143 26.65 -23.54 -30.74
C GLU A 143 26.32 -24.76 -31.62
N ASP A 144 25.63 -24.50 -32.73
CA ASP A 144 25.92 -25.11 -34.05
C ASP A 144 24.82 -24.75 -35.05
N ASN A 145 25.15 -23.92 -36.05
CA ASN A 145 24.71 -24.05 -37.44
C ASN A 145 25.19 -22.85 -38.28
N ASN A 146 26.36 -22.99 -38.94
CA ASN A 146 26.47 -22.46 -40.30
C ASN A 146 27.44 -23.31 -41.13
N ALA A 147 26.87 -24.05 -42.08
CA ALA A 147 27.60 -24.85 -43.05
C ALA A 147 27.78 -24.05 -44.34
N GLU A 148 29.02 -23.91 -44.81
CA GLU A 148 29.28 -23.64 -46.22
C GLU A 148 30.49 -24.43 -46.73
N LEU A 149 30.29 -25.05 -47.89
CA LEU A 149 31.18 -25.98 -48.58
C LEU A 149 32.50 -25.33 -49.03
N THR A 150 33.61 -26.08 -49.00
CA THR A 150 34.47 -26.28 -50.20
C THR A 150 35.43 -27.49 -50.07
N LYS A 151 35.74 -28.05 -51.26
CA LYS A 151 36.49 -29.27 -51.63
C LYS A 151 37.83 -29.56 -50.93
N GLY A 152 38.15 -30.85 -50.79
CA GLY A 152 39.55 -31.33 -50.78
C GLY A 152 39.74 -32.83 -50.50
N LYS A 153 40.30 -33.55 -51.47
CA LYS A 153 40.69 -34.99 -51.46
C LYS A 153 41.65 -35.38 -50.31
N GLY A 154 41.58 -36.65 -49.87
CA GLY A 154 42.72 -37.34 -49.25
C GLY A 154 42.38 -38.64 -48.52
N SER A 155 42.95 -39.75 -48.97
CA SER A 155 42.75 -41.12 -48.47
C SER A 155 43.69 -41.46 -47.29
N SER A 156 43.29 -42.43 -46.45
CA SER A 156 44.07 -43.55 -45.86
C SER A 156 43.96 -43.74 -44.33
N ASP A 157 43.31 -44.85 -43.96
CA ASP A 157 43.83 -45.97 -43.15
C ASP A 157 44.78 -45.71 -41.94
N LYS A 158 44.30 -45.99 -40.70
CA LYS A 158 44.73 -47.11 -39.80
C LYS A 158 44.49 -46.88 -38.29
N SER A 159 44.21 -48.02 -37.63
CA SER A 159 44.48 -48.42 -36.21
C SER A 159 43.87 -47.57 -35.08
N ALA A 160 42.94 -48.10 -34.29
CA ALA A 160 43.13 -49.06 -33.19
C ALA A 160 43.98 -48.51 -32.03
N ASP A 161 43.33 -48.13 -30.93
CA ASP A 161 43.72 -48.64 -29.61
C ASP A 161 42.55 -48.64 -28.62
N ARG A 162 42.63 -49.58 -27.70
CA ARG A 162 41.62 -50.04 -26.75
C ARG A 162 41.83 -49.39 -25.37
N ASN A 163 40.79 -49.55 -24.56
CA ASN A 163 40.73 -49.50 -23.09
C ASN A 163 40.69 -48.11 -22.43
N ARG A 164 39.54 -47.78 -21.85
CA ARG A 164 39.26 -48.17 -20.45
C ARG A 164 37.79 -47.90 -20.09
N GLU A 165 36.98 -48.96 -20.11
CA GLU A 165 35.79 -49.02 -19.27
C GLU A 165 36.24 -49.23 -17.83
N GLN A 166 35.82 -48.35 -16.93
CA GLN A 166 35.32 -48.73 -15.61
C GLN A 166 34.67 -47.52 -14.94
N LYS A 167 33.52 -47.80 -14.31
CA LYS A 167 32.76 -46.98 -13.35
C LYS A 167 31.69 -46.08 -13.97
N LEU A 168 30.47 -46.61 -14.11
CA LEU A 168 29.36 -46.35 -13.19
C LEU A 168 28.13 -47.15 -13.64
N SER A 169 27.84 -48.23 -12.92
CA SER A 169 26.48 -48.74 -12.80
C SER A 169 25.85 -48.14 -11.54
N VAL A 170 24.52 -48.01 -11.56
CA VAL A 170 23.62 -47.65 -10.45
C VAL A 170 23.29 -46.15 -10.34
N LEU A 171 22.30 -45.71 -11.13
CA LEU A 171 21.23 -44.81 -10.69
C LEU A 171 19.99 -45.12 -11.53
N GLY A 172 18.92 -45.54 -10.85
CA GLY A 172 17.71 -46.09 -11.44
C GLY A 172 16.71 -45.04 -11.96
N ALA A 173 15.81 -45.55 -12.79
CA ALA A 173 14.45 -45.10 -13.04
C ALA A 173 14.17 -43.58 -13.03
N ILE A 174 14.43 -42.92 -14.16
CA ILE A 174 13.76 -41.66 -14.51
C ILE A 174 12.44 -42.03 -15.19
N GLY A 175 11.31 -41.79 -14.52
CA GLY A 175 9.97 -41.96 -15.07
C GLY A 175 9.74 -41.07 -16.31
N PRO A 176 8.69 -41.32 -17.10
CA PRO A 176 8.49 -40.62 -18.38
C PRO A 176 8.36 -39.11 -18.14
N ARG A 177 9.33 -38.34 -18.66
CA ARG A 177 9.22 -36.88 -18.79
C ARG A 177 7.92 -36.58 -19.52
N ARG A 178 6.95 -35.97 -18.84
CA ARG A 178 5.76 -35.39 -19.48
C ARG A 178 6.26 -34.39 -20.52
N ARG A 179 6.13 -34.73 -21.80
CA ARG A 179 6.38 -33.83 -22.91
C ARG A 179 5.29 -32.76 -22.84
N ILE A 180 5.63 -31.57 -22.32
CA ILE A 180 4.73 -30.41 -22.34
C ILE A 180 4.55 -30.09 -23.83
N SER A 181 3.40 -30.48 -24.38
CA SER A 181 3.04 -30.12 -25.74
C SER A 181 2.84 -28.62 -25.78
N MET A 182 3.82 -27.90 -26.33
CA MET A 182 3.69 -26.45 -26.54
C MET A 182 2.52 -26.23 -27.50
N LYS A 183 1.40 -25.77 -26.94
CA LYS A 183 0.23 -25.28 -27.70
C LYS A 183 0.70 -24.25 -28.75
N SER A 184 0.03 -24.15 -29.90
CA SER A 184 0.40 -23.15 -30.92
C SER A 184 0.22 -21.72 -30.36
N ALA A 185 0.98 -20.74 -30.85
CA ALA A 185 0.86 -19.35 -30.40
C ALA A 185 -0.58 -18.81 -30.51
N GLN A 186 -1.30 -19.19 -31.56
CA GLN A 186 -2.71 -18.86 -31.76
C GLN A 186 -3.61 -19.47 -30.67
N SER A 187 -3.42 -20.76 -30.34
CA SER A 187 -4.22 -21.40 -29.29
C SER A 187 -3.96 -20.84 -27.89
N ARG A 188 -2.80 -20.22 -27.64
CA ARG A 188 -2.52 -19.50 -26.38
C ARG A 188 -3.15 -18.11 -26.33
N SER A 189 -3.18 -17.38 -27.45
CA SER A 189 -3.88 -16.08 -27.51
C SER A 189 -5.39 -16.24 -27.33
N ASP A 190 -5.95 -17.32 -27.88
CA ASP A 190 -7.38 -17.61 -27.77
C ASP A 190 -7.76 -17.98 -26.31
N GLU A 191 -6.88 -18.71 -25.61
CA GLU A 191 -7.04 -19.05 -24.18
C GLU A 191 -6.98 -17.80 -23.28
N ALA A 192 -6.02 -16.90 -23.51
CA ALA A 192 -5.92 -15.63 -22.76
C ALA A 192 -7.14 -14.72 -22.97
N GLY A 193 -7.63 -14.62 -24.21
CA GLY A 193 -8.84 -13.87 -24.54
C GLY A 193 -10.08 -14.42 -23.87
N SER A 194 -10.25 -15.75 -23.85
CA SER A 194 -11.37 -16.42 -23.17
C SER A 194 -11.34 -16.16 -21.66
N MET A 195 -10.17 -16.30 -21.03
CA MET A 195 -10.00 -16.08 -19.60
C MET A 195 -10.31 -14.61 -19.21
N ALA A 196 -9.83 -13.65 -20.00
CA ALA A 196 -10.13 -12.24 -19.78
C ALA A 196 -11.63 -11.93 -19.93
N ALA A 197 -12.30 -12.51 -20.93
CA ALA A 197 -13.74 -12.35 -21.13
C ALA A 197 -14.54 -12.92 -19.96
N GLU A 198 -14.11 -14.05 -19.41
CA GLU A 198 -14.72 -14.66 -18.23
C GLU A 198 -14.57 -13.77 -16.99
N ILE A 199 -13.35 -13.29 -16.70
CA ILE A 199 -13.09 -12.34 -15.59
C ILE A 199 -13.97 -11.10 -15.71
N CYS A 200 -14.02 -10.49 -16.89
CA CYS A 200 -14.85 -9.31 -17.13
C CYS A 200 -16.34 -9.60 -16.94
N SER A 201 -16.80 -10.78 -17.36
CA SER A 201 -18.20 -11.21 -17.19
C SER A 201 -18.54 -11.42 -15.72
N GLN A 202 -17.64 -12.03 -14.95
CA GLN A 202 -17.81 -12.19 -13.50
C GLN A 202 -17.88 -10.84 -12.78
N ILE A 203 -17.00 -9.89 -13.10
CA ILE A 203 -17.05 -8.53 -12.53
C ILE A 203 -18.34 -7.82 -12.93
N ALA A 204 -18.74 -7.90 -14.21
CA ALA A 204 -19.98 -7.29 -14.70
C ALA A 204 -21.24 -7.83 -13.98
N SER A 205 -21.23 -9.12 -13.63
CA SER A 205 -22.36 -9.76 -12.94
C SER A 205 -22.68 -9.12 -11.58
N ILE A 206 -21.69 -8.54 -10.90
CA ILE A 206 -21.84 -7.88 -9.60
C ILE A 206 -22.86 -6.74 -9.67
N PHE A 207 -22.85 -5.97 -10.75
CA PHE A 207 -23.73 -4.81 -10.93
C PHE A 207 -25.17 -5.18 -11.25
N SER A 208 -25.46 -6.47 -11.48
CA SER A 208 -26.83 -6.99 -11.66
C SER A 208 -27.41 -7.60 -10.39
N LYS A 209 -26.61 -7.75 -9.32
CA LYS A 209 -27.07 -8.30 -8.06
C LYS A 209 -27.94 -7.30 -7.28
N PRO A 210 -29.03 -7.74 -6.64
CA PRO A 210 -29.85 -6.86 -5.83
C PRO A 210 -29.10 -6.40 -4.57
N THR A 211 -29.18 -5.11 -4.26
CA THR A 211 -28.51 -4.50 -3.09
C THR A 211 -29.48 -4.04 -1.99
N HIS A 212 -30.77 -4.39 -2.09
CA HIS A 212 -31.78 -3.99 -1.10
C HIS A 212 -31.40 -4.46 0.32
N PRO A 213 -31.57 -3.61 1.36
CA PRO A 213 -32.26 -2.31 1.38
C PRO A 213 -31.41 -1.11 0.92
N TYR A 214 -30.14 -1.33 0.58
CA TYR A 214 -29.23 -0.27 0.17
C TYR A 214 -29.52 0.19 -1.28
N PRO A 215 -29.41 1.49 -1.58
CA PRO A 215 -29.50 1.98 -2.94
C PRO A 215 -28.33 1.41 -3.78
N PRO A 216 -28.44 1.42 -5.11
CA PRO A 216 -27.33 1.00 -5.97
C PRO A 216 -26.03 1.76 -5.62
N PRO A 217 -24.88 1.07 -5.53
CA PRO A 217 -23.63 1.68 -5.05
C PRO A 217 -23.17 2.85 -5.93
N LEU A 218 -23.40 2.77 -7.24
CA LEU A 218 -23.12 3.87 -8.18
C LEU A 218 -23.87 5.15 -7.79
N ASP A 219 -25.16 5.05 -7.50
CA ASP A 219 -26.01 6.20 -7.21
C ASP A 219 -25.60 6.83 -5.87
N VAL A 220 -25.32 6.02 -4.85
CA VAL A 220 -24.84 6.51 -3.54
C VAL A 220 -23.54 7.28 -3.70
N LEU A 221 -22.57 6.70 -4.42
CA LEU A 221 -21.26 7.33 -4.65
C LEU A 221 -21.41 8.66 -5.41
N VAL A 222 -22.15 8.67 -6.53
CA VAL A 222 -22.35 9.89 -7.32
C VAL A 222 -23.08 10.96 -6.52
N ASN A 223 -24.10 10.61 -5.74
CA ASN A 223 -24.87 11.56 -4.95
C ASN A 223 -24.01 12.19 -3.82
N GLU A 224 -23.28 11.37 -3.05
CA GLU A 224 -22.42 11.87 -1.97
C GLU A 224 -21.26 12.73 -2.52
N LEU A 225 -20.64 12.32 -3.63
CA LEU A 225 -19.53 13.07 -4.24
C LEU A 225 -20.00 14.38 -4.90
N THR A 226 -21.16 14.36 -5.58
CA THR A 226 -21.79 15.58 -6.10
C THR A 226 -22.13 16.54 -4.96
N ALA A 227 -22.70 16.03 -3.86
CA ALA A 227 -23.02 16.85 -2.69
C ALA A 227 -21.76 17.48 -2.07
N VAL A 228 -20.65 16.74 -1.99
CA VAL A 228 -19.34 17.28 -1.57
C VAL A 228 -18.85 18.38 -2.51
N ALA A 229 -18.93 18.16 -3.81
CA ALA A 229 -18.50 19.14 -4.80
C ALA A 229 -19.33 20.43 -4.72
N SER A 230 -20.66 20.34 -4.57
CA SER A 230 -21.55 21.51 -4.47
C SER A 230 -21.21 22.43 -3.28
N ARG A 231 -20.78 21.85 -2.16
CA ARG A 231 -20.34 22.61 -0.96
C ARG A 231 -18.85 22.95 -0.95
N LYS A 232 -18.11 22.58 -2.00
CA LYS A 232 -16.64 22.77 -2.11
C LYS A 232 -15.85 22.17 -0.93
N ALA A 233 -16.37 21.09 -0.35
CA ALA A 233 -15.69 20.37 0.73
C ALA A 233 -14.69 19.35 0.20
N ARG A 234 -13.97 18.69 1.11
CA ARG A 234 -12.90 17.75 0.79
C ARG A 234 -13.41 16.31 0.86
N VAL A 235 -12.79 15.46 0.03
CA VAL A 235 -12.99 14.01 0.03
C VAL A 235 -11.73 13.35 0.56
N PHE A 236 -11.87 12.54 1.60
CA PHE A 236 -10.81 11.71 2.14
C PHE A 236 -11.07 10.27 1.73
N LEU A 237 -10.04 9.54 1.32
CA LEU A 237 -10.18 8.15 0.88
C LEU A 237 -9.27 7.23 1.70
N TYR A 238 -9.80 6.09 2.13
CA TYR A 238 -9.02 5.09 2.86
C TYR A 238 -9.50 3.66 2.67
N GLY A 239 -8.56 2.73 2.49
CA GLY A 239 -8.80 1.29 2.44
C GLY A 239 -7.50 0.54 2.63
N VAL A 240 -7.60 -0.76 2.89
CA VAL A 240 -6.45 -1.64 3.15
C VAL A 240 -6.13 -2.46 1.89
N GLY A 241 -4.86 -2.83 1.71
CA GLY A 241 -4.44 -3.73 0.63
C GLY A 241 -4.80 -3.22 -0.77
N ARG A 242 -5.29 -4.13 -1.63
CA ARG A 242 -5.68 -3.82 -3.01
C ARG A 242 -6.93 -2.94 -3.08
N GLU A 243 -7.85 -3.02 -2.12
CA GLU A 243 -8.97 -2.07 -2.00
C GLU A 243 -8.44 -0.62 -1.84
N GLY A 244 -7.42 -0.43 -1.02
CA GLY A 244 -6.73 0.84 -0.86
C GLY A 244 -6.06 1.34 -2.15
N LEU A 245 -5.54 0.45 -3.00
CA LEU A 245 -5.02 0.82 -4.32
C LEU A 245 -6.13 1.31 -5.26
N MET A 246 -7.31 0.68 -5.24
CA MET A 246 -8.45 1.13 -6.04
C MET A 246 -8.92 2.51 -5.58
N LEU A 247 -8.94 2.76 -4.27
CA LEU A 247 -9.25 4.09 -3.72
C LEU A 247 -8.19 5.15 -4.05
N LYS A 248 -6.90 4.78 -4.11
CA LYS A 248 -5.84 5.68 -4.62
C LYS A 248 -6.10 6.08 -6.08
N ALA A 249 -6.45 5.11 -6.92
CA ALA A 249 -6.80 5.38 -8.31
C ALA A 249 -8.02 6.33 -8.42
N LEU A 250 -9.06 6.09 -7.61
CA LEU A 250 -10.20 7.00 -7.53
C LEU A 250 -9.78 8.40 -7.04
N CYS A 251 -8.95 8.49 -6.00
CA CYS A 251 -8.45 9.76 -5.47
C CYS A 251 -7.80 10.62 -6.57
N MET A 252 -6.95 10.00 -7.41
CA MET A 252 -6.35 10.68 -8.56
C MET A 252 -7.41 11.14 -9.57
N ARG A 253 -8.40 10.31 -9.90
CA ARG A 253 -9.49 10.69 -10.81
C ARG A 253 -10.34 11.84 -10.27
N LEU A 254 -10.64 11.85 -8.96
CA LEU A 254 -11.37 12.95 -8.32
C LEU A 254 -10.58 14.25 -8.36
N ALA A 255 -9.26 14.20 -8.13
CA ALA A 255 -8.38 15.35 -8.29
C ALA A 255 -8.36 15.85 -9.75
N HIS A 256 -8.29 14.95 -10.73
CA HIS A 256 -8.42 15.31 -12.14
C HIS A 256 -9.79 15.92 -12.48
N LEU A 257 -10.86 15.56 -11.79
CA LEU A 257 -12.19 16.20 -11.91
C LEU A 257 -12.29 17.55 -11.17
N GLY A 258 -11.26 17.96 -10.43
CA GLY A 258 -11.22 19.23 -9.71
C GLY A 258 -11.77 19.17 -8.28
N LEU A 259 -12.03 17.99 -7.74
CA LEU A 259 -12.37 17.83 -6.32
C LEU A 259 -11.09 17.90 -5.46
N GLN A 260 -11.22 18.41 -4.25
CA GLN A 260 -10.17 18.33 -3.23
C GLN A 260 -10.18 16.92 -2.62
N ALA A 261 -9.49 15.99 -3.26
CA ALA A 261 -9.39 14.59 -2.84
C ALA A 261 -8.03 14.32 -2.17
N HIS A 262 -8.05 13.60 -1.05
CA HIS A 262 -6.87 13.28 -0.26
C HIS A 262 -6.89 11.82 0.18
N LEU A 263 -5.74 11.16 0.14
CA LEU A 263 -5.59 9.83 0.69
C LEU A 263 -5.21 9.92 2.18
N VAL A 264 -5.93 9.21 3.04
CA VAL A 264 -5.55 9.17 4.47
C VAL A 264 -4.15 8.56 4.62
N PHE A 265 -3.35 9.16 5.53
CA PHE A 265 -1.92 8.90 5.75
C PHE A 265 -0.95 9.38 4.68
N ASP A 266 -1.40 10.15 3.69
CA ASP A 266 -0.47 10.91 2.84
C ASP A 266 0.09 12.14 3.58
N MET A 267 1.32 12.54 3.26
CA MET A 267 2.08 13.59 3.97
C MET A 267 1.41 14.97 3.90
N THR A 268 0.56 15.19 2.89
CA THR A 268 -0.12 16.46 2.63
C THR A 268 -1.60 16.44 3.03
N THR A 269 -2.07 15.36 3.65
CA THR A 269 -3.49 15.20 3.98
C THR A 269 -3.90 16.17 5.08
N PRO A 270 -4.84 17.08 4.82
CA PRO A 270 -5.26 18.08 5.81
C PRO A 270 -6.17 17.44 6.87
N PRO A 271 -6.47 18.14 7.98
CA PRO A 271 -7.43 17.65 8.96
C PRO A 271 -8.85 17.62 8.36
N ILE A 272 -9.58 16.53 8.59
CA ILE A 272 -11.01 16.41 8.24
C ILE A 272 -11.86 17.30 9.15
N ALA A 273 -12.90 17.90 8.60
CA ALA A 273 -13.80 18.80 9.32
C ALA A 273 -15.26 18.61 8.92
N THR A 274 -16.15 19.34 9.60
CA THR A 274 -17.57 19.38 9.28
C THR A 274 -17.81 19.72 7.81
N GLY A 275 -18.60 18.88 7.14
CA GLY A 275 -18.91 19.05 5.72
C GLY A 275 -17.99 18.28 4.78
N ASP A 276 -16.89 17.71 5.26
CA ASP A 276 -16.07 16.80 4.44
C ASP A 276 -16.69 15.39 4.39
N LEU A 277 -16.20 14.59 3.45
CA LEU A 277 -16.59 13.19 3.27
C LEU A 277 -15.36 12.28 3.38
N LEU A 278 -15.44 11.25 4.22
CA LEU A 278 -14.57 10.08 4.17
C LEU A 278 -15.26 9.00 3.33
N VAL A 279 -14.57 8.52 2.29
CA VAL A 279 -14.92 7.33 1.51
C VAL A 279 -13.98 6.21 1.96
N ALA A 280 -14.51 5.27 2.73
CA ALA A 280 -13.77 4.15 3.28
C ALA A 280 -14.19 2.83 2.63
N SER A 281 -13.26 1.92 2.35
CA SER A 281 -13.58 0.56 1.91
C SER A 281 -13.18 -0.48 2.95
N ALA A 282 -14.10 -1.39 3.23
CA ALA A 282 -13.85 -2.62 3.96
C ALA A 282 -14.72 -3.73 3.34
N GLY A 283 -14.15 -4.52 2.42
CA GLY A 283 -14.87 -5.61 1.75
C GLY A 283 -15.59 -6.54 2.73
N PRO A 284 -14.88 -7.20 3.66
CA PRO A 284 -15.46 -8.03 4.73
C PRO A 284 -16.33 -7.27 5.75
N GLY A 285 -16.42 -5.94 5.65
CA GLY A 285 -17.21 -5.10 6.54
C GLY A 285 -16.50 -4.62 7.81
N GLY A 286 -15.31 -5.14 8.11
CA GLY A 286 -14.53 -4.73 9.28
C GLY A 286 -13.02 -4.86 9.09
N PHE A 287 -12.29 -3.77 9.37
CA PHE A 287 -10.85 -3.76 9.63
C PHE A 287 -10.59 -2.80 10.79
N SER A 288 -9.73 -3.17 11.74
CA SER A 288 -9.44 -2.34 12.93
C SER A 288 -8.98 -0.92 12.56
N THR A 289 -8.15 -0.79 11.52
CA THR A 289 -7.68 0.49 11.02
C THR A 289 -8.80 1.29 10.35
N VAL A 290 -9.60 0.67 9.47
CA VAL A 290 -10.72 1.35 8.79
C VAL A 290 -11.75 1.83 9.80
N GLU A 291 -12.04 1.01 10.79
CA GLU A 291 -12.97 1.34 11.87
C GLU A 291 -12.48 2.53 12.70
N ALA A 292 -11.21 2.54 13.10
CA ALA A 292 -10.61 3.66 13.81
C ALA A 292 -10.67 4.95 12.99
N ILE A 293 -10.36 4.88 11.69
CA ILE A 293 -10.42 6.03 10.76
C ILE A 293 -11.85 6.57 10.64
N CYS A 294 -12.84 5.68 10.49
CA CYS A 294 -14.25 6.06 10.41
C CYS A 294 -14.70 6.75 11.71
N SER A 295 -14.33 6.20 12.86
CA SER A 295 -14.62 6.78 14.17
C SER A 295 -14.00 8.18 14.33
N VAL A 296 -12.74 8.36 13.94
CA VAL A 296 -12.04 9.66 13.97
C VAL A 296 -12.70 10.66 13.03
N ALA A 297 -13.07 10.25 11.82
CA ALA A 297 -13.78 11.11 10.86
C ALA A 297 -15.12 11.61 11.43
N ARG A 298 -15.92 10.70 12.01
CA ARG A 298 -17.20 11.05 12.65
C ARG A 298 -17.02 12.00 13.82
N SER A 299 -16.02 11.75 14.67
CA SER A 299 -15.71 12.58 15.84
C SER A 299 -15.30 14.02 15.48
N ASN A 300 -14.75 14.22 14.28
CA ASN A 300 -14.38 15.53 13.75
C ASN A 300 -15.46 16.15 12.83
N GLY A 301 -16.69 15.61 12.84
CA GLY A 301 -17.83 16.13 12.07
C GLY A 301 -17.85 15.72 10.59
N GLY A 302 -16.90 14.88 10.16
CA GLY A 302 -16.87 14.32 8.82
C GLY A 302 -18.03 13.33 8.59
N ARG A 303 -18.54 13.32 7.36
CA ARG A 303 -19.50 12.29 6.90
C ARG A 303 -18.72 11.06 6.45
N VAL A 304 -19.25 9.86 6.70
CA VAL A 304 -18.60 8.59 6.29
C VAL A 304 -19.48 7.85 5.28
N LEU A 305 -18.93 7.59 4.10
CA LEU A 305 -19.45 6.64 3.12
C LEU A 305 -18.60 5.37 3.17
N LEU A 306 -19.22 4.25 3.52
CA LEU A 306 -18.55 2.95 3.60
C LEU A 306 -18.89 2.11 2.37
N LEU A 307 -17.87 1.63 1.66
CA LEU A 307 -17.98 0.57 0.66
C LEU A 307 -17.72 -0.77 1.34
N THR A 308 -18.62 -1.73 1.14
CA THR A 308 -18.49 -3.08 1.71
C THR A 308 -19.30 -4.10 0.93
N ALA A 309 -18.92 -5.37 1.01
CA ALA A 309 -19.72 -6.50 0.57
C ALA A 309 -20.53 -7.16 1.70
N GLN A 310 -20.27 -6.80 2.96
CA GLN A 310 -20.93 -7.39 4.12
C GLN A 310 -21.56 -6.31 5.02
N PRO A 311 -22.58 -5.59 4.54
CA PRO A 311 -23.16 -4.47 5.27
C PRO A 311 -23.93 -4.88 6.54
N GLU A 312 -24.37 -6.13 6.65
CA GLU A 312 -25.13 -6.61 7.82
C GLU A 312 -24.23 -7.08 8.97
N ARG A 313 -23.06 -7.66 8.65
CA ARG A 313 -22.09 -8.19 9.64
C ARG A 313 -20.95 -7.22 9.93
N GLY A 314 -20.72 -6.24 9.06
CA GLY A 314 -19.55 -5.37 9.09
C GLY A 314 -19.51 -4.40 10.26
N SER A 315 -18.47 -4.51 11.10
CA SER A 315 -18.30 -3.64 12.26
C SER A 315 -18.17 -2.15 11.88
N CYS A 316 -17.58 -1.83 10.73
CA CYS A 316 -17.41 -0.44 10.27
C CYS A 316 -18.74 0.26 9.96
N VAL A 317 -19.82 -0.49 9.69
CA VAL A 317 -21.13 0.03 9.27
C VAL A 317 -21.74 0.95 10.33
N ARG A 318 -21.47 0.71 11.62
CA ARG A 318 -21.95 1.54 12.73
C ARG A 318 -21.44 2.99 12.69
N HIS A 319 -20.33 3.24 12.00
CA HIS A 319 -19.75 4.57 11.82
C HIS A 319 -20.20 5.23 10.52
N ALA A 320 -20.85 4.48 9.61
CA ALA A 320 -21.22 4.95 8.29
C ALA A 320 -22.48 5.84 8.34
N ASN A 321 -22.45 6.94 7.60
CA ASN A 321 -23.63 7.74 7.30
C ASN A 321 -24.40 7.23 6.07
N ALA A 322 -23.67 6.62 5.14
CA ALA A 322 -24.19 5.97 3.95
C ALA A 322 -23.35 4.73 3.68
N VAL A 323 -23.97 3.70 3.10
CA VAL A 323 -23.33 2.45 2.75
C VAL A 323 -23.51 2.22 1.26
N ALA A 324 -22.41 2.06 0.55
CA ALA A 324 -22.39 1.57 -0.83
C ALA A 324 -22.15 0.06 -0.79
N TYR A 325 -23.25 -0.69 -0.85
CA TYR A 325 -23.19 -2.15 -0.85
C TYR A 325 -22.75 -2.66 -2.22
N VAL A 326 -21.58 -3.30 -2.28
CA VAL A 326 -21.04 -3.96 -3.48
C VAL A 326 -21.06 -5.47 -3.25
N ALA A 327 -22.07 -6.15 -3.80
CA ALA A 327 -22.36 -7.57 -3.56
C ALA A 327 -21.38 -8.55 -4.25
N ALA A 328 -20.08 -8.35 -4.06
CA ALA A 328 -19.00 -9.16 -4.61
C ALA A 328 -18.34 -10.04 -3.55
N GLN A 329 -17.71 -11.13 -3.99
CA GLN A 329 -16.95 -12.01 -3.11
C GLN A 329 -15.77 -11.27 -2.48
N THR A 330 -15.55 -11.54 -1.19
CA THR A 330 -14.46 -11.04 -0.37
C THR A 330 -13.76 -12.21 0.34
N MET A 331 -12.66 -11.93 1.04
CA MET A 331 -11.95 -12.97 1.81
C MET A 331 -12.81 -13.63 2.89
N ALA A 332 -13.85 -12.95 3.38
CA ALA A 332 -14.76 -13.54 4.36
C ALA A 332 -15.68 -14.62 3.78
N ASP A 333 -15.75 -14.74 2.45
CA ASP A 333 -16.54 -15.78 1.78
C ASP A 333 -15.70 -17.03 1.48
N ASP A 334 -14.37 -16.97 1.66
CA ASP A 334 -13.46 -18.11 1.42
C ASP A 334 -13.67 -19.25 2.45
N GLU A 335 -14.33 -18.97 3.57
CA GLU A 335 -14.65 -19.96 4.61
C GLU A 335 -15.99 -20.70 4.36
N GLU A 336 -16.88 -20.15 3.52
CA GLU A 336 -18.27 -20.60 3.38
C GLU A 336 -18.59 -21.36 2.06
N GLY A 337 -17.66 -21.55 1.12
CA GLY A 337 -17.95 -22.32 -0.11
C GLY A 337 -16.85 -22.43 -1.18
N GLU A 338 -17.21 -23.04 -2.33
CA GLU A 338 -16.40 -23.12 -3.55
C GLU A 338 -16.10 -21.69 -4.05
N GLY A 339 -15.02 -21.10 -3.52
CA GLY A 339 -14.53 -19.80 -3.95
C GLY A 339 -14.29 -19.80 -5.46
N ASN A 340 -14.49 -18.62 -6.06
CA ASN A 340 -14.32 -18.45 -7.49
C ASN A 340 -12.89 -18.84 -7.93
N GLU A 341 -12.75 -19.95 -8.66
CA GLU A 341 -11.44 -20.54 -9.01
C GLU A 341 -10.55 -19.55 -9.78
N LEU A 342 -11.16 -18.66 -10.54
CA LEU A 342 -10.46 -17.70 -11.39
C LEU A 342 -10.09 -16.39 -10.68
N LEU A 343 -10.90 -15.92 -9.74
CA LEU A 343 -10.71 -14.68 -8.99
C LEU A 343 -10.70 -14.99 -7.49
N PRO A 344 -9.55 -15.37 -6.92
CA PRO A 344 -9.47 -15.80 -5.54
C PRO A 344 -9.66 -14.63 -4.56
N MET A 345 -10.07 -14.95 -3.34
CA MET A 345 -10.14 -14.04 -2.20
C MET A 345 -11.05 -12.82 -2.51
N GLY A 346 -10.53 -11.60 -2.28
CA GLY A 346 -11.21 -10.34 -2.57
C GLY A 346 -11.07 -9.82 -4.01
N SER A 347 -10.48 -10.59 -4.94
CA SER A 347 -10.17 -10.09 -6.29
C SER A 347 -11.41 -9.61 -7.05
N LEU A 348 -12.55 -10.29 -6.86
CA LEU A 348 -13.81 -9.92 -7.49
C LEU A 348 -14.35 -8.59 -6.94
N TYR A 349 -14.28 -8.38 -5.62
CA TYR A 349 -14.67 -7.12 -4.99
C TYR A 349 -13.77 -5.97 -5.44
N GLU A 350 -12.46 -6.16 -5.47
CA GLU A 350 -11.50 -5.14 -5.91
C GLU A 350 -11.68 -4.79 -7.40
N GLY A 351 -11.95 -5.78 -8.26
CA GLY A 351 -12.30 -5.55 -9.67
C GLY A 351 -13.61 -4.77 -9.83
N ALA A 352 -14.63 -5.10 -9.01
CA ALA A 352 -15.88 -4.36 -8.98
C ALA A 352 -15.68 -2.91 -8.50
N LEU A 353 -14.80 -2.67 -7.52
CA LEU A 353 -14.42 -1.32 -7.09
C LEU A 353 -13.82 -0.51 -8.23
N PHE A 354 -12.89 -1.08 -8.99
CA PHE A 354 -12.31 -0.38 -10.14
C PHE A 354 -13.39 0.04 -11.16
N VAL A 355 -14.26 -0.90 -11.52
CA VAL A 355 -15.32 -0.63 -12.51
C VAL A 355 -16.31 0.41 -11.99
N VAL A 356 -16.79 0.30 -10.75
CA VAL A 356 -17.74 1.27 -10.18
C VAL A 356 -17.12 2.66 -10.08
N PHE A 357 -15.82 2.76 -9.76
CA PHE A 357 -15.12 4.04 -9.68
C PHE A 357 -15.00 4.72 -11.05
N GLU A 358 -14.71 3.99 -12.12
CA GLU A 358 -14.70 4.57 -13.47
C GLU A 358 -16.11 4.96 -13.94
N MET A 359 -17.16 4.21 -13.55
CA MET A 359 -18.56 4.61 -13.78
C MET A 359 -18.92 5.90 -13.03
N VAL A 360 -18.48 6.03 -11.77
CA VAL A 360 -18.65 7.25 -10.95
C VAL A 360 -17.93 8.43 -11.60
N VAL A 361 -16.70 8.25 -12.06
CA VAL A 361 -15.92 9.31 -12.75
C VAL A 361 -16.62 9.76 -14.02
N TYR A 362 -17.16 8.82 -14.81
CA TYR A 362 -17.95 9.13 -16.00
C TYR A 362 -19.18 10.00 -15.66
N LYS A 363 -19.96 9.60 -14.64
CA LYS A 363 -21.16 10.33 -14.20
C LYS A 363 -20.83 11.68 -13.55
N LEU A 364 -19.78 11.76 -12.75
CA LEU A 364 -19.34 13.00 -12.12
C LEU A 364 -18.81 14.02 -13.12
N ARG A 365 -18.14 13.57 -14.19
CA ARG A 365 -17.70 14.47 -15.25
C ARG A 365 -18.88 15.24 -15.84
N GLU A 366 -20.00 14.57 -16.08
CA GLU A 366 -21.25 15.18 -16.55
C GLU A 366 -21.87 16.08 -15.47
N ALA A 367 -22.00 15.58 -14.23
CA ALA A 367 -22.61 16.34 -13.13
C ALA A 367 -21.83 17.60 -12.71
N LEU A 368 -20.53 17.65 -12.98
CA LEU A 368 -19.64 18.76 -12.63
C LEU A 368 -19.24 19.62 -13.83
N ASP A 369 -19.88 19.43 -14.98
CA ASP A 369 -19.62 20.15 -16.23
C ASP A 369 -18.13 20.17 -16.63
N GLN A 370 -17.42 19.04 -16.43
CA GLN A 370 -15.98 18.95 -16.71
C GLN A 370 -15.70 18.54 -18.17
N THR A 371 -14.90 19.35 -18.87
CA THR A 371 -14.43 19.02 -20.21
C THR A 371 -13.22 18.05 -20.16
N PRO A 372 -12.99 17.20 -21.18
CA PRO A 372 -11.81 16.35 -21.24
C PRO A 372 -10.50 17.12 -21.11
N GLU A 373 -10.43 18.33 -21.68
CA GLU A 373 -9.26 19.19 -21.64
C GLU A 373 -9.01 19.72 -20.22
N ALA A 374 -10.06 20.09 -19.49
CA ALA A 374 -9.96 20.53 -18.09
C ALA A 374 -9.52 19.40 -17.16
N VAL A 375 -9.98 18.17 -17.43
CA VAL A 375 -9.52 16.98 -16.70
C VAL A 375 -8.04 16.71 -16.99
N ARG A 376 -7.65 16.78 -18.27
CA ARG A 376 -6.26 16.56 -18.70
C ARG A 376 -5.29 17.62 -18.17
N SER A 377 -5.72 18.88 -18.05
CA SER A 377 -4.85 19.96 -17.55
C SER A 377 -4.48 19.81 -16.06
N ARG A 378 -5.23 18.99 -15.31
CA ARG A 378 -4.93 18.64 -13.91
C ARG A 378 -4.13 17.35 -13.76
N HIS A 379 -3.74 16.69 -14.85
CA HIS A 379 -2.79 15.59 -14.82
C HIS A 379 -1.38 16.11 -14.47
N THR A 380 -0.57 15.28 -13.79
CA THR A 380 0.84 15.61 -13.51
C THR A 380 1.62 15.89 -14.81
N ASN A 381 2.59 16.79 -14.72
CA ASN A 381 3.48 17.19 -15.82
C ASN A 381 4.97 17.07 -15.45
N LEU A 382 5.28 16.32 -14.40
CA LEU A 382 6.64 16.12 -13.86
C LEU A 382 7.22 14.74 -14.23
N GLU A 383 6.58 14.03 -15.15
CA GLU A 383 6.96 12.69 -15.62
C GLU A 383 7.68 12.73 -16.98
#